data_AF-A0A501PH31-F1
#
_entry.id   AF-A0A501PH31-F1
#
_cell.length_a   1.000
_cell.length_b   1.000
_cell.length_c   1.000
_cell.angle_alpha   90.00
_cell.angle_beta   90.00
_cell.angle_gamma   90.00
#
_symmetry.space_group_name_H-M   'P 1'
#
loop_
_entity.id
_entity.type
_entity.pdbx_description
1 polymer ?
#
loop_
_entity_poly.entity_id
_entity_poly.type
_entity_poly.pdbx_seq_one_letter_code
_entity_poly.pdbx_strand_id
1 'polypeptide(L)'
;MWQKFTDFRYWIADHMSFSVVRTLLLGLIVLVILYFVLGAVFIHRINDDPEFKPENYASQGNSSHAVTIAAALVDREVNRNSWISNDPFFYPSALLDNMAHYQQGIISVVARFSFDLKDQLGRTRGSSMEDPDLKNATSALQYAGDQWIWEPSISFFPVSSSEAQYRAGLAKLRAYNNKVADGSAVFERRTDNLQVTLERFAVDIGASSAIIDRHIREGFGCMFDIEADDVFYNVKGQAYAYYMILQGLRQDFDQIITDRELTNTWDEMEKSLLAIIALDPTVVSNCSPDAMFLPNHLAAQGFYLLRARTQLKELTNILQK
;
A
#
# COMPACT_ATOMS: atom_id res chain seq x y z
N MET A 1 32.97 -22.77 -38.69
CA MET A 1 32.30 -21.86 -37.73
C MET A 1 33.19 -20.67 -37.38
N TRP A 2 34.47 -20.91 -37.06
CA TRP A 2 35.46 -19.87 -36.73
C TRP A 2 35.75 -18.88 -37.88
N GLN A 3 35.87 -19.36 -39.12
CA GLN A 3 36.12 -18.54 -40.32
C GLN A 3 34.98 -17.55 -40.64
N LYS A 4 33.72 -17.97 -40.44
CA LYS A 4 32.55 -17.08 -40.58
C LYS A 4 32.54 -15.95 -39.54
N PHE A 5 33.09 -16.21 -38.36
CA PHE A 5 33.19 -15.24 -37.27
C PHE A 5 34.29 -14.20 -37.54
N THR A 6 35.42 -14.64 -38.11
CA THR A 6 36.50 -13.74 -38.54
C THR A 6 36.08 -12.88 -39.72
N ASP A 7 35.39 -13.45 -40.72
CA ASP A 7 34.91 -12.71 -41.89
C ASP A 7 33.87 -11.66 -41.51
N PHE A 8 32.97 -11.97 -40.56
CA PHE A 8 32.03 -11.01 -39.99
C PHE A 8 32.74 -9.86 -39.25
N ARG A 9 33.80 -10.17 -38.49
CA ARG A 9 34.62 -9.15 -37.80
C ARG A 9 35.32 -8.21 -38.77
N TYR A 10 35.91 -8.73 -39.84
CA TYR A 10 36.58 -7.91 -40.86
C TYR A 10 35.58 -7.07 -41.65
N TRP A 11 34.42 -7.63 -42.00
CA TRP A 11 33.33 -6.88 -42.64
C TRP A 11 32.85 -5.70 -41.78
N ILE A 12 32.66 -5.90 -40.47
CA ILE A 12 32.33 -4.83 -39.53
C ILE A 12 33.42 -3.77 -39.48
N ALA A 13 34.69 -4.17 -39.38
CA ALA A 13 35.81 -3.23 -39.30
C ALA A 13 35.96 -2.38 -40.57
N ASP A 14 35.59 -2.92 -41.73
CA ASP A 14 35.71 -2.27 -43.03
C ASP A 14 34.50 -1.37 -43.38
N HIS A 15 33.30 -1.72 -42.91
CA HIS A 15 32.06 -0.99 -43.22
C HIS A 15 31.56 -0.06 -42.11
N MET A 16 32.06 -0.21 -40.88
CA MET A 16 31.53 0.48 -39.71
C MET A 16 32.55 1.50 -39.19
N SER A 17 32.48 2.72 -39.73
CA SER A 17 33.24 3.85 -39.19
C SER A 17 32.91 4.08 -37.71
N PHE A 18 33.90 4.51 -36.93
CA PHE A 18 33.72 4.93 -35.53
C PHE A 18 32.54 5.90 -35.34
N SER A 19 32.28 6.77 -36.33
CA SER A 19 31.13 7.68 -36.33
C SER A 19 29.78 6.97 -36.39
N VAL A 20 29.68 5.89 -37.18
CA VAL A 20 28.46 5.08 -37.32
C VAL A 20 28.19 4.31 -36.03
N VAL A 21 29.22 3.70 -35.44
CA VAL A 21 29.11 3.01 -34.14
C VAL A 21 28.64 3.95 -33.05
N ARG A 22 29.25 5.15 -32.96
CA ARG A 22 28.86 6.17 -31.98
C ARG A 22 27.40 6.60 -32.15
N THR A 23 26.94 6.84 -33.39
CA THR A 23 25.55 7.24 -33.66
C THR A 23 24.57 6.11 -33.31
N LEU A 24 24.90 4.86 -33.63
CA LEU A 24 24.07 3.71 -33.26
C LEU A 24 23.98 3.52 -31.74
N LEU A 25 25.10 3.69 -31.01
CA LEU A 25 25.11 3.63 -29.55
C LEU A 25 24.29 4.77 -28.92
N LEU A 26 24.44 6.00 -29.42
CA LEU A 26 23.62 7.12 -28.96
C LEU A 26 22.14 6.89 -29.24
N GLY A 27 21.79 6.36 -30.42
CA GLY A 27 20.43 5.99 -30.77
C GLY A 27 19.85 4.92 -29.83
N LEU A 28 20.66 3.91 -29.48
CA LEU A 28 20.26 2.88 -28.51
C LEU A 28 20.04 3.47 -27.12
N ILE A 29 20.94 4.33 -26.63
CA ILE A 29 20.78 5.01 -25.33
C ILE A 29 19.48 5.82 -25.30
N VAL A 30 19.21 6.60 -26.35
CA VAL A 30 17.97 7.38 -26.46
C VAL A 30 16.74 6.47 -26.46
N LEU A 31 16.79 5.35 -27.19
CA LEU A 31 15.69 4.38 -27.22
C LEU A 31 15.44 3.78 -25.83
N VAL A 32 16.50 3.41 -25.10
CA VAL A 32 16.39 2.91 -23.72
C VAL A 32 15.78 3.96 -22.80
N ILE A 33 16.26 5.20 -22.85
CA ILE A 33 15.68 6.30 -22.05
C ILE A 33 14.20 6.51 -22.39
N LEU A 34 13.84 6.53 -23.67
CA LEU A 34 12.44 6.66 -24.10
C LEU A 34 11.58 5.48 -23.62
N TYR A 35 12.10 4.25 -23.67
CA TYR A 35 11.39 3.07 -23.16
C TYR A 35 11.07 3.22 -21.66
N PHE A 36 12.05 3.58 -20.84
CA PHE A 36 11.83 3.79 -19.40
C PHE A 36 10.89 4.96 -19.13
N VAL A 37 11.12 6.13 -19.73
CA VAL A 37 10.31 7.33 -19.47
C VAL A 37 8.88 7.18 -19.97
N LEU A 38 8.66 6.73 -21.20
CA LEU A 38 7.32 6.57 -21.75
C LEU A 38 6.56 5.44 -21.04
N GLY A 39 7.25 4.35 -20.71
CA GLY A 39 6.65 3.26 -19.94
C GLY A 39 6.28 3.69 -18.52
N ALA A 40 7.16 4.43 -17.84
CA ALA A 40 6.89 5.00 -16.51
C ALA A 40 5.66 5.94 -16.54
N VAL A 41 5.57 6.84 -17.52
CA VAL A 41 4.41 7.73 -17.68
C VAL A 41 3.11 6.96 -17.92
N PHE A 42 3.16 5.83 -18.63
CA PHE A 42 1.98 5.01 -18.91
C PHE A 42 1.52 4.18 -17.70
N ILE A 43 2.47 3.68 -16.90
CA ILE A 43 2.22 2.82 -15.74
C ILE A 43 1.86 3.66 -14.51
N HIS A 44 2.44 4.85 -14.35
CA HIS A 44 2.31 5.68 -13.16
C HIS A 44 0.85 5.97 -12.80
N ARG A 45 0.39 5.42 -11.68
CA ARG A 45 -0.95 5.60 -11.13
C ARG A 45 -0.91 5.54 -9.60
N ILE A 46 -0.77 6.70 -8.97
CA ILE A 46 -1.07 6.85 -7.54
C ILE A 46 -2.53 7.30 -7.44
N ASN A 47 -3.38 6.43 -6.91
CA ASN A 47 -4.80 6.74 -6.68
C ASN A 47 -5.03 6.94 -5.17
N ASP A 48 -5.20 8.21 -4.81
CA ASP A 48 -5.47 8.69 -3.45
C ASP A 48 -6.86 9.33 -3.32
N ASP A 49 -7.79 8.97 -4.22
CA ASP A 49 -9.18 9.44 -4.21
C ASP A 49 -9.91 9.03 -2.92
N PRO A 50 -10.26 9.98 -2.03
CA PRO A 50 -10.94 9.67 -0.78
C PRO A 50 -12.40 9.24 -0.99
N GLU A 51 -12.98 9.49 -2.17
CA GLU A 51 -14.35 9.10 -2.49
C GLU A 51 -14.44 7.72 -3.14
N PHE A 52 -13.32 7.00 -3.25
CA PHE A 52 -13.27 5.66 -3.83
C PHE A 52 -14.30 4.73 -3.15
N LYS A 53 -15.23 4.18 -3.94
CA LYS A 53 -16.19 3.17 -3.48
C LYS A 53 -16.19 1.97 -4.41
N PRO A 54 -16.14 0.74 -3.87
CA PRO A 54 -16.25 -0.45 -4.69
C PRO A 54 -17.63 -0.59 -5.34
N GLU A 55 -17.69 -1.37 -6.41
CA GLU A 55 -18.96 -1.71 -7.05
C GLU A 55 -19.90 -2.41 -6.05
N ASN A 56 -21.19 -2.07 -6.11
CA ASN A 56 -22.24 -2.60 -5.23
C ASN A 56 -22.04 -2.30 -3.73
N TYR A 57 -21.27 -1.25 -3.37
CA TYR A 57 -21.02 -0.88 -1.96
C TYR A 57 -22.28 -0.58 -1.15
N ALA A 58 -23.33 -0.03 -1.77
CA ALA A 58 -24.58 0.32 -1.07
C ALA A 58 -25.57 -0.86 -0.91
N SER A 59 -25.38 -1.97 -1.62
CA SER A 59 -26.32 -3.09 -1.69
C SER A 59 -25.79 -4.34 -0.99
N GLN A 60 -25.07 -4.16 0.12
CA GLN A 60 -24.22 -5.20 0.72
C GLN A 60 -24.91 -6.10 1.75
N GLY A 61 -26.19 -5.89 2.03
CA GLY A 61 -26.94 -6.73 2.97
C GLY A 61 -26.23 -6.81 4.33
N ASN A 62 -25.93 -8.03 4.78
CA ASN A 62 -25.24 -8.27 6.06
C ASN A 62 -23.71 -8.30 5.95
N SER A 63 -23.14 -8.21 4.73
CA SER A 63 -21.68 -8.25 4.54
C SER A 63 -20.99 -7.04 5.20
N SER A 64 -19.69 -7.18 5.49
CA SER A 64 -18.91 -6.10 6.08
C SER A 64 -18.45 -5.11 5.00
N HIS A 65 -18.76 -3.84 5.22
CA HIS A 65 -18.29 -2.74 4.38
C HIS A 65 -16.77 -2.58 4.45
N ALA A 66 -16.16 -2.75 5.63
CA ALA A 66 -14.72 -2.69 5.82
C ALA A 66 -13.98 -3.79 5.04
N VAL A 67 -14.50 -5.02 5.08
CA VAL A 67 -13.94 -6.16 4.33
C VAL A 67 -14.06 -5.94 2.82
N THR A 68 -15.19 -5.42 2.35
CA THR A 68 -15.33 -5.06 0.93
C THR A 68 -14.30 -4.03 0.51
N ILE A 69 -14.12 -2.95 1.30
CA ILE A 69 -13.12 -1.93 0.99
C ILE A 69 -11.72 -2.54 0.96
N ALA A 70 -11.34 -3.33 1.96
CA ALA A 70 -10.05 -4.00 1.99
C ALA A 70 -9.81 -4.87 0.74
N ALA A 71 -10.80 -5.67 0.33
CA ALA A 71 -10.73 -6.44 -0.91
C ALA A 71 -10.64 -5.53 -2.16
N ALA A 72 -11.36 -4.42 -2.19
CA ALA A 72 -11.33 -3.48 -3.30
C ALA A 72 -9.99 -2.77 -3.44
N LEU A 73 -9.32 -2.43 -2.33
CA LEU A 73 -7.98 -1.86 -2.34
C LEU A 73 -6.96 -2.84 -2.92
N VAL A 74 -7.01 -4.12 -2.51
CA VAL A 74 -6.11 -5.15 -3.07
C VAL A 74 -6.38 -5.33 -4.56
N ASP A 75 -7.64 -5.43 -4.98
CA ASP A 75 -8.00 -5.54 -6.40
C ASP A 75 -7.51 -4.34 -7.21
N ARG A 76 -7.67 -3.13 -6.67
CA ARG A 76 -7.25 -1.89 -7.32
C ARG A 76 -5.74 -1.87 -7.51
N GLU A 77 -4.95 -2.11 -6.47
CA GLU A 77 -3.50 -2.04 -6.58
C GLU A 77 -2.91 -3.19 -7.40
N VAL A 78 -3.43 -4.41 -7.25
CA VAL A 78 -2.83 -5.59 -7.88
C VAL A 78 -3.33 -5.87 -9.28
N ASN A 79 -4.60 -5.57 -9.58
CA ASN A 79 -5.22 -5.89 -10.87
C ASN A 79 -5.49 -4.66 -11.74
N ARG A 80 -5.86 -3.51 -11.15
CA ARG A 80 -6.25 -2.32 -11.93
C ARG A 80 -5.10 -1.34 -12.19
N ASN A 81 -4.23 -1.13 -11.19
CA ASN A 81 -3.07 -0.24 -11.27
C ASN A 81 -1.78 -0.96 -11.65
N SER A 82 -1.81 -2.30 -11.71
CA SER A 82 -0.64 -3.19 -11.77
C SER A 82 0.25 -3.07 -10.55
N TRP A 83 0.61 -4.22 -9.97
CA TRP A 83 1.52 -4.25 -8.83
C TRP A 83 2.95 -4.14 -9.33
N ILE A 84 3.63 -3.03 -9.02
CA ILE A 84 4.96 -2.77 -9.58
C ILE A 84 6.10 -3.10 -8.61
N SER A 85 5.79 -3.35 -7.33
CA SER A 85 6.83 -3.52 -6.30
C SER A 85 7.70 -4.75 -6.48
N ASN A 86 7.27 -5.74 -7.27
CA ASN A 86 8.05 -6.93 -7.61
C ASN A 86 8.48 -6.97 -9.09
N ASP A 87 8.38 -5.85 -9.81
CA ASP A 87 8.86 -5.75 -11.17
C ASP A 87 10.41 -5.71 -11.20
N PRO A 88 11.06 -6.42 -12.12
CA PRO A 88 12.51 -6.35 -12.27
C PRO A 88 13.02 -4.97 -12.67
N PHE A 89 14.29 -4.68 -12.36
CA PHE A 89 14.96 -3.40 -12.67
C PHE A 89 14.94 -2.99 -14.17
N PHE A 90 14.70 -3.93 -15.08
CA PHE A 90 14.63 -3.67 -16.53
C PHE A 90 13.21 -3.38 -17.04
N TYR A 91 12.21 -3.34 -16.15
CA TYR A 91 10.87 -2.87 -16.46
C TYR A 91 10.79 -1.34 -16.31
N PRO A 92 9.93 -0.64 -17.07
CA PRO A 92 9.82 0.81 -16.99
C PRO A 92 9.35 1.31 -15.61
N SER A 93 8.66 0.45 -14.85
CA SER A 93 8.22 0.69 -13.48
C SER A 93 9.36 0.89 -12.48
N ALA A 94 10.61 0.54 -12.82
CA ALA A 94 11.76 0.78 -11.97
C ALA A 94 12.02 2.28 -11.67
N LEU A 95 11.44 3.20 -12.44
CA LEU A 95 11.47 4.65 -12.17
C LEU A 95 10.33 5.13 -11.24
N LEU A 96 9.46 4.24 -10.78
CA LEU A 96 8.22 4.54 -10.06
C LEU A 96 8.26 4.02 -8.62
N ASP A 97 9.39 4.18 -7.94
CA ASP A 97 9.59 3.85 -6.52
C ASP A 97 8.48 4.39 -5.61
N ASN A 98 8.11 5.65 -5.77
CA ASN A 98 7.06 6.31 -5.00
C ASN A 98 5.70 5.61 -5.13
N MET A 99 5.34 5.16 -6.33
CA MET A 99 4.14 4.36 -6.55
C MET A 99 4.25 2.98 -5.89
N ALA A 100 5.43 2.34 -5.96
CA ALA A 100 5.68 1.05 -5.33
C ALA A 100 5.56 1.14 -3.80
N HIS A 101 6.13 2.18 -3.18
CA HIS A 101 6.04 2.40 -1.74
C HIS A 101 4.62 2.73 -1.28
N TYR A 102 3.88 3.53 -2.06
CA TYR A 102 2.46 3.79 -1.83
C TYR A 102 1.62 2.49 -1.85
N GLN A 103 1.82 1.64 -2.86
CA GLN A 103 1.15 0.35 -2.99
C GLN A 103 1.48 -0.60 -1.82
N GLN A 104 2.75 -0.69 -1.43
CA GLN A 104 3.17 -1.45 -0.25
C GLN A 104 2.53 -0.94 1.04
N GLY A 105 2.41 0.39 1.18
CA GLY A 105 1.72 1.01 2.31
C GLY A 105 0.28 0.51 2.44
N ILE A 106 -0.48 0.53 1.33
CA ILE A 106 -1.86 0.04 1.28
C ILE A 106 -1.95 -1.45 1.65
N ILE A 107 -1.17 -2.30 0.99
CA ILE A 107 -1.24 -3.76 1.22
C ILE A 107 -0.81 -4.12 2.64
N SER A 108 0.15 -3.41 3.22
CA SER A 108 0.57 -3.65 4.61
C SER A 108 -0.57 -3.42 5.61
N VAL A 109 -1.40 -2.40 5.39
CA VAL A 109 -2.58 -2.14 6.23
C VAL A 109 -3.65 -3.19 6.01
N VAL A 110 -3.92 -3.57 4.75
CA VAL A 110 -4.89 -4.64 4.45
C VAL A 110 -4.45 -5.97 5.06
N ALA A 111 -3.14 -6.28 5.05
CA ALA A 111 -2.59 -7.47 5.68
C ALA A 111 -2.78 -7.46 7.20
N ARG A 112 -2.51 -6.35 7.88
CA ARG A 112 -2.77 -6.20 9.33
C ARG A 112 -4.26 -6.30 9.65
N PHE A 113 -5.10 -5.64 8.87
CA PHE A 113 -6.55 -5.75 9.03
C PHE A 113 -7.06 -7.17 8.80
N SER A 114 -6.50 -7.93 7.84
CA SER A 114 -6.86 -9.34 7.64
C SER A 114 -6.52 -10.22 8.85
N PHE A 115 -5.43 -9.91 9.55
CA PHE A 115 -5.09 -10.56 10.81
C PHE A 115 -6.09 -10.21 11.91
N ASP A 116 -6.49 -8.94 12.02
CA ASP A 116 -7.52 -8.49 12.98
C ASP A 116 -8.89 -9.11 12.71
N LEU A 117 -9.25 -9.26 11.42
CA LEU A 117 -10.42 -10.02 11.00
C LEU A 117 -10.33 -11.46 11.48
N LYS A 118 -9.22 -12.14 11.22
CA LYS A 118 -9.02 -13.55 11.61
C LYS A 118 -9.08 -13.75 13.13
N ASP A 119 -8.52 -12.82 13.90
CA ASP A 119 -8.33 -12.96 15.34
C ASP A 119 -9.54 -12.49 16.16
N GLN A 120 -10.19 -11.40 15.74
CA GLN A 120 -11.22 -10.71 16.53
C GLN A 120 -12.57 -10.69 15.80
N LEU A 121 -12.65 -9.98 14.67
CA LEU A 121 -13.93 -9.64 14.04
C LEU A 121 -14.62 -10.84 13.39
N GLY A 122 -13.87 -11.85 12.94
CA GLY A 122 -14.38 -13.07 12.31
C GLY A 122 -14.79 -14.17 13.27
N ARG A 123 -14.84 -13.87 14.59
CA ARG A 123 -15.09 -14.87 15.63
C ARG A 123 -16.08 -14.37 16.67
N THR A 124 -16.98 -15.24 17.10
CA THR A 124 -17.92 -14.96 18.21
C THR A 124 -17.22 -14.95 19.58
N ARG A 125 -16.15 -15.75 19.74
CA ARG A 125 -15.33 -15.87 20.95
C ARG A 125 -13.88 -16.07 20.54
N GLY A 126 -12.92 -15.56 21.31
CA GLY A 126 -11.49 -15.73 21.01
C GLY A 126 -11.02 -17.20 20.93
N SER A 127 -11.76 -18.14 21.54
CA SER A 127 -11.50 -19.58 21.44
C SER A 127 -12.28 -20.31 20.34
N SER A 128 -13.17 -19.63 19.60
CA SER A 128 -13.92 -20.22 18.48
C SER A 128 -12.96 -20.64 17.36
N MET A 129 -13.32 -21.60 16.51
CA MET A 129 -12.48 -21.98 15.37
C MET A 129 -12.26 -20.77 14.44
N GLU A 130 -11.04 -20.64 13.90
CA GLU A 130 -10.72 -19.62 12.89
C GLU A 130 -11.45 -19.92 11.58
N ASP A 131 -11.97 -18.88 10.92
CA ASP A 131 -12.50 -19.03 9.57
C ASP A 131 -11.36 -19.41 8.59
N PRO A 132 -11.48 -20.52 7.83
CA PRO A 132 -10.42 -20.97 6.93
C PRO A 132 -10.07 -19.96 5.84
N ASP A 133 -11.03 -19.16 5.36
CA ASP A 133 -10.74 -18.17 4.33
C ASP A 133 -10.00 -16.98 4.92
N LEU A 134 -10.33 -16.52 6.13
CA LEU A 134 -9.54 -15.47 6.80
C LEU A 134 -8.12 -15.93 7.13
N LYS A 135 -7.95 -17.18 7.56
CA LYS A 135 -6.61 -17.76 7.77
C LYS A 135 -5.78 -17.74 6.49
N ASN A 136 -6.35 -18.19 5.38
CA ASN A 136 -5.67 -18.23 4.09
C ASN A 136 -5.44 -16.82 3.52
N ALA A 137 -6.39 -15.90 3.69
CA ALA A 137 -6.25 -14.50 3.30
C ALA A 137 -5.07 -13.84 4.03
N THR A 138 -5.01 -14.02 5.35
CA THR A 138 -3.93 -13.48 6.19
C THR A 138 -2.57 -14.02 5.74
N SER A 139 -2.46 -15.33 5.55
CA SER A 139 -1.20 -15.96 5.11
C SER A 139 -0.73 -15.44 3.76
N ALA A 140 -1.64 -15.19 2.82
CA ALA A 140 -1.30 -14.75 1.48
C ALA A 140 -0.96 -13.24 1.42
N LEU A 141 -1.66 -12.41 2.19
CA LEU A 141 -1.44 -10.96 2.23
C LEU A 141 -0.18 -10.56 3.02
N GLN A 142 0.31 -11.42 3.93
CA GLN A 142 1.59 -11.22 4.62
C GLN A 142 2.81 -11.58 3.77
N TYR A 143 2.61 -12.09 2.55
CA TYR A 143 3.70 -12.41 1.65
C TYR A 143 4.47 -11.13 1.27
N ALA A 144 5.78 -11.25 1.10
CA ALA A 144 6.64 -10.12 0.75
C ALA A 144 6.21 -9.49 -0.59
N GLY A 145 6.24 -8.16 -0.67
CA GLY A 145 5.70 -7.41 -1.80
C GLY A 145 6.62 -7.28 -3.00
N ASP A 146 7.86 -7.75 -2.88
CA ASP A 146 8.97 -7.58 -3.82
C ASP A 146 9.37 -8.88 -4.53
N GLN A 147 8.64 -9.97 -4.32
CA GLN A 147 8.99 -11.30 -4.82
C GLN A 147 8.54 -11.45 -6.28
N TRP A 148 9.51 -11.56 -7.18
CA TRP A 148 9.29 -11.74 -8.60
C TRP A 148 9.07 -13.22 -8.94
N ILE A 149 8.41 -13.49 -10.07
CA ILE A 149 8.09 -14.87 -10.47
C ILE A 149 9.34 -15.72 -10.74
N TRP A 150 10.47 -15.11 -11.11
CA TRP A 150 11.69 -15.83 -11.45
C TRP A 150 12.91 -15.23 -10.76
N GLU A 151 13.31 -15.82 -9.64
CA GLU A 151 14.48 -15.40 -8.87
C GLU A 151 15.56 -16.49 -8.86
N PRO A 152 16.53 -16.45 -9.82
CA PRO A 152 17.58 -17.46 -9.95
C PRO A 152 18.48 -17.63 -8.72
N SER A 153 18.52 -16.64 -7.83
CA SER A 153 19.24 -16.67 -6.55
C SER A 153 18.58 -17.60 -5.52
N ILE A 154 17.27 -17.81 -5.61
CA ILE A 154 16.49 -18.66 -4.69
C ILE A 154 16.16 -20.00 -5.37
N SER A 155 15.67 -19.96 -6.61
CA SER A 155 15.21 -21.14 -7.35
C SER A 155 15.43 -20.96 -8.85
N PHE A 156 15.92 -22.02 -9.50
CA PHE A 156 16.01 -22.06 -10.96
C PHE A 156 14.63 -22.14 -11.63
N PHE A 157 13.60 -22.62 -10.92
CA PHE A 157 12.22 -22.70 -11.38
C PHE A 157 11.39 -21.51 -10.89
N PRO A 158 10.33 -21.11 -11.63
CA PRO A 158 9.44 -20.05 -11.20
C PRO A 158 8.83 -20.30 -9.82
N VAL A 159 8.79 -19.24 -9.00
CA VAL A 159 8.15 -19.22 -7.67
C VAL A 159 6.82 -18.47 -7.74
N SER A 160 6.05 -18.48 -6.64
CA SER A 160 4.83 -17.66 -6.59
C SER A 160 5.21 -16.19 -6.46
N SER A 161 4.78 -15.36 -7.40
CA SER A 161 4.97 -13.91 -7.29
C SER A 161 4.10 -13.30 -6.17
N SER A 162 4.51 -12.12 -5.68
CA SER A 162 3.73 -11.32 -4.73
C SER A 162 2.30 -11.07 -5.23
N GLU A 163 2.14 -10.72 -6.49
CA GLU A 163 0.83 -10.55 -7.12
C GLU A 163 -0.06 -11.78 -7.01
N ALA A 164 0.49 -12.97 -7.25
CA ALA A 164 -0.26 -14.21 -7.21
C ALA A 164 -0.77 -14.50 -5.79
N GLN A 165 0.06 -14.22 -4.78
CA GLN A 165 -0.31 -14.34 -3.37
C GLN A 165 -1.38 -13.29 -3.00
N TYR A 166 -1.24 -12.05 -3.43
CA TYR A 166 -2.25 -11.01 -3.16
C TYR A 166 -3.58 -11.28 -3.87
N ARG A 167 -3.58 -11.80 -5.10
CA ARG A 167 -4.78 -12.27 -5.80
C ARG A 167 -5.44 -13.43 -5.07
N ALA A 168 -4.65 -14.36 -4.51
CA ALA A 168 -5.18 -15.44 -3.69
C ALA A 168 -5.81 -14.90 -2.40
N GLY A 169 -5.15 -13.97 -1.72
CA GLY A 169 -5.67 -13.31 -0.51
C GLY A 169 -6.96 -12.53 -0.78
N LEU A 170 -7.02 -11.79 -1.87
CA LEU A 170 -8.22 -11.10 -2.36
C LEU A 170 -9.41 -12.04 -2.54
N ALA A 171 -9.21 -13.16 -3.23
CA ALA A 171 -10.26 -14.15 -3.44
C ALA A 171 -10.81 -14.68 -2.10
N LYS A 172 -9.94 -14.85 -1.11
CA LYS A 172 -10.30 -15.30 0.23
C LYS A 172 -11.03 -14.24 1.06
N LEU A 173 -10.65 -12.97 0.99
CA LEU A 173 -11.40 -11.88 1.60
C LEU A 173 -12.83 -11.78 1.03
N ARG A 174 -12.97 -11.86 -0.30
CA ARG A 174 -14.29 -11.85 -0.95
C ARG A 174 -15.13 -13.07 -0.57
N ALA A 175 -14.55 -14.26 -0.55
CA ALA A 175 -15.24 -15.48 -0.13
C ALA A 175 -15.73 -15.39 1.32
N TYR A 176 -14.88 -14.90 2.24
CA TYR A 176 -15.29 -14.64 3.61
C TYR A 176 -16.45 -13.66 3.69
N ASN A 177 -16.39 -12.52 2.99
CA ASN A 177 -17.45 -11.53 3.07
C ASN A 177 -18.79 -12.01 2.48
N ASN A 178 -18.74 -12.87 1.46
CA ASN A 178 -19.93 -13.54 0.94
C ASN A 178 -20.57 -14.46 1.98
N LYS A 179 -19.76 -15.20 2.76
CA LYS A 179 -20.25 -16.01 3.89
C LYS A 179 -20.85 -15.16 5.01
N VAL A 180 -20.33 -13.95 5.24
CA VAL A 180 -20.95 -13.01 6.19
C VAL A 180 -22.31 -12.54 5.67
N ALA A 181 -22.42 -12.29 4.35
CA ALA A 181 -23.65 -11.89 3.70
C ALA A 181 -24.75 -12.96 3.80
N ASP A 182 -24.39 -14.23 3.61
CA ASP A 182 -25.32 -15.38 3.66
C ASP A 182 -25.57 -15.93 5.08
N GLY A 183 -24.82 -15.45 6.08
CA GLY A 183 -24.95 -15.83 7.49
C GLY A 183 -24.20 -17.11 7.88
N SER A 184 -23.38 -17.69 6.98
CA SER A 184 -22.55 -18.86 7.27
C SER A 184 -21.20 -18.52 7.94
N ALA A 185 -20.80 -17.25 7.93
CA ALA A 185 -19.70 -16.71 8.73
C ALA A 185 -20.16 -15.51 9.57
N VAL A 186 -19.45 -15.26 10.67
CA VAL A 186 -19.76 -14.15 11.59
C VAL A 186 -18.80 -13.00 11.37
N PHE A 187 -19.34 -11.79 11.24
CA PHE A 187 -18.61 -10.55 11.46
C PHE A 187 -19.18 -9.89 12.73
N GLU A 188 -18.41 -9.96 13.82
CA GLU A 188 -18.87 -9.67 15.16
C GLU A 188 -18.81 -8.16 15.47
N ARG A 189 -19.98 -7.51 15.38
CA ARG A 189 -20.18 -6.06 15.54
C ARG A 189 -20.37 -5.67 17.00
N ARG A 190 -19.38 -5.94 17.83
CA ARG A 190 -19.39 -5.61 19.26
C ARG A 190 -18.48 -4.44 19.61
N THR A 191 -18.86 -3.71 20.65
CA THR A 191 -18.10 -2.55 21.16
C THR A 191 -16.66 -2.93 21.53
N ASP A 192 -16.44 -4.07 22.18
CA ASP A 192 -15.10 -4.52 22.56
C ASP A 192 -14.25 -4.92 21.36
N ASN A 193 -14.83 -5.54 20.34
CA ASN A 193 -14.12 -5.82 19.09
C ASN A 193 -13.72 -4.53 18.35
N LEU A 194 -14.64 -3.57 18.23
CA LEU A 194 -14.32 -2.27 17.63
C LEU A 194 -13.18 -1.59 18.40
N GLN A 195 -13.26 -1.59 19.73
CA GLN A 195 -12.23 -1.00 20.58
C GLN A 195 -10.86 -1.63 20.33
N VAL A 196 -10.77 -2.97 20.31
CA VAL A 196 -9.51 -3.67 20.05
C VAL A 196 -8.97 -3.37 18.65
N THR A 197 -9.83 -3.34 17.63
CA THR A 197 -9.42 -2.99 16.26
C THR A 197 -8.87 -1.56 16.17
N LEU A 198 -9.57 -0.57 16.75
CA LEU A 198 -9.10 0.83 16.76
C LEU A 198 -7.81 1.01 17.55
N GLU A 199 -7.63 0.26 18.65
CA GLU A 199 -6.40 0.28 19.44
C GLU A 199 -5.21 -0.25 18.63
N ARG A 200 -5.39 -1.35 17.88
CA ARG A 200 -4.35 -1.88 16.98
C ARG A 200 -3.99 -0.90 15.88
N PHE A 201 -4.99 -0.23 15.28
CA PHE A 201 -4.72 0.83 14.29
C PHE A 201 -3.93 2.00 14.90
N ALA A 202 -4.23 2.40 16.13
CA ALA A 202 -3.48 3.44 16.83
C ALA A 202 -2.04 3.04 17.17
N VAL A 203 -1.79 1.75 17.43
CA VAL A 203 -0.44 1.19 17.61
C VAL A 203 0.33 1.24 16.29
N ASP A 204 -0.29 0.78 15.20
CA ASP A 204 0.32 0.74 13.87
C ASP A 204 0.70 2.14 13.37
N ILE A 205 -0.24 3.09 13.45
CA ILE A 205 -0.02 4.50 13.12
C ILE A 205 1.11 5.09 13.99
N GLY A 206 1.20 4.65 15.25
CA GLY A 206 2.31 5.02 16.14
C GLY A 206 3.66 4.50 15.66
N ALA A 207 3.72 3.28 15.11
CA ALA A 207 4.94 2.74 14.53
C ALA A 207 5.37 3.53 13.28
N SER A 208 4.43 3.91 12.41
CA SER A 208 4.70 4.74 11.23
C SER A 208 5.17 6.14 11.60
N SER A 209 4.64 6.72 12.69
CA SER A 209 5.15 7.97 13.24
C SER A 209 6.59 7.85 13.76
N ALA A 210 6.97 6.70 14.32
CA ALA A 210 8.34 6.46 14.76
C ALA A 210 9.31 6.29 13.58
N ILE A 211 8.86 5.69 12.47
CA ILE A 211 9.64 5.62 11.22
C ILE A 211 9.92 7.03 10.70
N ILE A 212 8.90 7.90 10.68
CA ILE A 212 9.04 9.31 10.31
C ILE A 212 10.03 10.04 11.21
N ASP A 213 9.86 9.97 12.54
CA ASP A 213 10.78 10.67 13.48
C ASP A 213 12.23 10.21 13.33
N ARG A 214 12.43 8.90 13.17
CA ARG A 214 13.77 8.34 12.90
C ARG A 214 14.35 8.92 11.61
N HIS A 215 13.58 8.94 10.52
CA HIS A 215 14.05 9.47 9.23
C HIS A 215 14.34 10.97 9.27
N ILE A 216 13.56 11.74 10.03
CA ILE A 216 13.82 13.18 10.24
C ILE A 216 15.16 13.40 10.98
N ARG A 217 15.52 12.52 11.93
CA ARG A 217 16.74 12.64 12.73
C ARG A 217 17.99 12.11 12.03
N GLU A 218 17.84 11.00 11.32
CA GLU A 218 18.95 10.21 10.76
C GLU A 218 19.12 10.43 9.25
N GLY A 219 18.08 10.93 8.58
CA GLY A 219 18.08 11.17 7.13
C GLY A 219 19.13 12.18 6.70
N PHE A 220 19.57 12.04 5.45
CA PHE A 220 20.64 12.86 4.88
C PHE A 220 20.15 13.65 3.67
N GLY A 221 20.41 14.96 3.68
CA GLY A 221 20.19 15.82 2.53
C GLY A 221 18.75 16.31 2.42
N CYS A 222 18.51 17.57 2.78
CA CYS A 222 17.19 18.23 2.75
C CYS A 222 16.30 17.92 1.52
N MET A 223 16.82 17.93 0.28
CA MET A 223 16.07 17.54 -0.93
C MET A 223 16.71 16.38 -1.70
N PHE A 224 17.79 15.80 -1.17
CA PHE A 224 18.53 14.71 -1.83
C PHE A 224 18.44 13.40 -1.04
N ASP A 225 17.57 13.38 -0.04
CA ASP A 225 17.19 12.20 0.73
C ASP A 225 16.30 11.32 -0.15
N ILE A 226 16.93 10.43 -0.91
CA ILE A 226 16.28 9.47 -1.82
C ILE A 226 15.45 8.40 -1.11
N GLU A 227 15.47 8.37 0.23
CA GLU A 227 14.66 7.46 1.04
C GLU A 227 13.49 8.21 1.72
N ALA A 228 13.54 9.56 1.75
CA ALA A 228 12.47 10.34 2.37
C ALA A 228 11.17 10.23 1.61
N ASP A 229 11.21 10.16 0.29
CA ASP A 229 10.04 9.93 -0.55
C ASP A 229 9.50 8.51 -0.38
N ASP A 230 10.35 7.49 -0.31
CA ASP A 230 9.94 6.12 0.03
C ASP A 230 9.13 6.07 1.33
N VAL A 231 9.65 6.66 2.41
CA VAL A 231 8.96 6.75 3.71
C VAL A 231 7.65 7.52 3.56
N PHE A 232 7.69 8.67 2.89
CA PHE A 232 6.53 9.54 2.72
C PHE A 232 5.38 8.83 2.00
N TYR A 233 5.65 8.21 0.85
CA TYR A 233 4.63 7.54 0.06
C TYR A 233 4.15 6.25 0.71
N ASN A 234 5.03 5.51 1.41
CA ASN A 234 4.60 4.36 2.19
C ASN A 234 3.61 4.77 3.30
N VAL A 235 3.92 5.81 4.07
CA VAL A 235 3.01 6.32 5.11
C VAL A 235 1.74 6.92 4.50
N LYS A 236 1.82 7.61 3.36
CA LYS A 236 0.65 8.11 2.64
C LYS A 236 -0.28 6.97 2.22
N GLY A 237 0.26 5.88 1.68
CA GLY A 237 -0.49 4.67 1.32
C GLY A 237 -1.14 3.99 2.52
N GLN A 238 -0.44 3.92 3.66
CA GLN A 238 -1.03 3.41 4.90
C GLN A 238 -2.18 4.30 5.40
N ALA A 239 -1.98 5.62 5.44
CA ALA A 239 -3.00 6.58 5.87
C ALA A 239 -4.24 6.49 4.98
N TYR A 240 -4.06 6.36 3.66
CA TYR A 240 -5.13 6.12 2.72
C TYR A 240 -5.90 4.83 3.02
N ALA A 241 -5.21 3.71 3.18
CA ALA A 241 -5.86 2.43 3.49
C ALA A 241 -6.59 2.44 4.84
N TYR A 242 -6.01 3.04 5.89
CA TYR A 242 -6.70 3.21 7.17
C TYR A 242 -7.95 4.06 7.03
N TYR A 243 -7.86 5.21 6.35
CA TYR A 243 -9.03 6.07 6.10
C TYR A 243 -10.15 5.30 5.41
N MET A 244 -9.83 4.56 4.33
CA MET A 244 -10.81 3.77 3.60
C MET A 244 -11.42 2.66 4.46
N ILE A 245 -10.61 1.89 5.19
CA ILE A 245 -11.11 0.81 6.06
C ILE A 245 -11.96 1.39 7.20
N LEU A 246 -11.57 2.52 7.77
CA LEU A 246 -12.35 3.23 8.80
C LEU A 246 -13.69 3.72 8.26
N GLN A 247 -13.79 4.22 7.02
CA GLN A 247 -15.08 4.49 6.40
C GLN A 247 -15.99 3.25 6.36
N GLY A 248 -15.41 2.08 6.05
CA GLY A 248 -16.12 0.81 6.09
C GLY A 248 -16.53 0.39 7.50
N LEU A 249 -15.63 0.51 8.48
CA LEU A 249 -15.91 0.20 9.89
C LEU A 249 -16.98 1.13 10.45
N ARG A 250 -17.02 2.40 10.02
CA ARG A 250 -18.04 3.35 10.41
C ARG A 250 -19.44 2.87 10.05
N GLN A 251 -19.60 2.31 8.85
CA GLN A 251 -20.86 1.70 8.41
C GLN A 251 -21.15 0.40 9.16
N ASP A 252 -20.14 -0.45 9.33
CA ASP A 252 -20.29 -1.74 10.02
C ASP A 252 -20.67 -1.59 11.49
N PHE A 253 -20.27 -0.49 12.14
CA PHE A 253 -20.48 -0.21 13.55
C PHE A 253 -21.35 1.05 13.80
N ASP A 254 -22.16 1.47 12.81
CA ASP A 254 -22.94 2.71 12.85
C ASP A 254 -23.77 2.87 14.14
N GLN A 255 -24.43 1.80 14.56
CA GLN A 255 -25.21 1.78 15.79
C GLN A 255 -24.33 2.06 17.03
N ILE A 256 -23.18 1.39 17.16
CA ILE A 256 -22.27 1.58 18.31
C ILE A 256 -21.69 2.99 18.29
N ILE A 257 -21.32 3.50 17.12
CA ILE A 257 -20.75 4.84 16.95
C ILE A 257 -21.76 5.91 17.35
N THR A 258 -23.02 5.75 16.94
CA THR A 258 -24.11 6.67 17.28
C THR A 258 -24.47 6.59 18.76
N ASP A 259 -24.68 5.38 19.30
CA ASP A 259 -25.08 5.16 20.68
C ASP A 259 -24.01 5.63 21.70
N ARG A 260 -22.73 5.59 21.31
CA ARG A 260 -21.59 6.05 22.13
C ARG A 260 -21.15 7.47 21.80
N GLU A 261 -21.91 8.21 20.98
CA GLU A 261 -21.64 9.60 20.59
C GLU A 261 -20.23 9.83 20.00
N LEU A 262 -19.71 8.85 19.26
CA LEU A 262 -18.34 8.87 18.73
C LEU A 262 -18.19 9.69 17.45
N THR A 263 -19.30 10.07 16.82
CA THR A 263 -19.37 10.70 15.49
C THR A 263 -18.41 11.86 15.32
N ASN A 264 -18.40 12.81 16.26
CA ASN A 264 -17.55 14.01 16.14
C ASN A 264 -16.06 13.68 16.22
N THR A 265 -15.64 12.82 17.16
CA THR A 265 -14.24 12.39 17.28
C THR A 265 -13.81 11.58 16.06
N TRP A 266 -14.72 10.77 15.52
CA TRP A 266 -14.50 10.00 14.30
C TRP A 266 -14.30 10.91 13.08
N ASP A 267 -15.12 11.95 12.91
CA ASP A 267 -14.98 12.95 11.84
C ASP A 267 -13.63 13.68 11.93
N GLU A 268 -13.21 14.04 13.14
CA GLU A 268 -11.92 14.71 13.35
C GLU A 268 -10.71 13.79 13.06
N MET A 269 -10.83 12.50 13.36
CA MET A 269 -9.85 11.48 12.96
C MET A 269 -9.77 11.35 11.43
N GLU A 270 -10.92 11.26 10.76
CA GLU A 270 -10.98 11.18 9.30
C GLU A 270 -10.36 12.41 8.64
N LYS A 271 -10.65 13.62 9.15
CA LYS A 271 -10.02 14.86 8.67
C LYS A 271 -8.50 14.85 8.81
N SER A 272 -7.97 14.32 9.92
CA SER A 272 -6.52 14.20 10.12
C SER A 272 -5.89 13.24 9.10
N LEU A 273 -6.53 12.10 8.81
CA LEU A 273 -6.05 11.17 7.77
C LEU A 273 -6.15 11.79 6.37
N LEU A 274 -7.26 12.47 6.06
CA LEU A 274 -7.44 13.20 4.80
C LEU A 274 -6.37 14.28 4.59
N ALA A 275 -5.95 14.96 5.65
CA ALA A 275 -4.87 15.94 5.57
C ALA A 275 -3.53 15.31 5.17
N ILE A 276 -3.27 14.04 5.51
CA ILE A 276 -2.09 13.28 5.03
C ILE A 276 -2.26 12.91 3.57
N ILE A 277 -3.43 12.39 3.21
CA ILE A 277 -3.75 11.93 1.85
C ILE A 277 -3.67 13.10 0.85
N ALA A 278 -4.08 14.30 1.26
CA ALA A 278 -4.02 15.51 0.44
C ALA A 278 -2.60 16.08 0.22
N LEU A 279 -1.57 15.57 0.92
CA LEU A 279 -0.19 16.01 0.68
C LEU A 279 0.29 15.48 -0.68
N ASP A 280 0.62 16.38 -1.59
CA ASP A 280 1.07 16.04 -2.95
C ASP A 280 2.28 16.91 -3.35
N PRO A 281 3.46 16.67 -2.73
CA PRO A 281 4.66 17.41 -3.06
C PRO A 281 5.26 16.92 -4.39
N THR A 282 5.69 17.85 -5.25
CA THR A 282 6.43 17.49 -6.48
C THR A 282 7.78 16.84 -6.18
N VAL A 283 8.39 17.22 -5.05
CA VAL A 283 9.63 16.65 -4.51
C VAL A 283 9.45 16.57 -3.01
N VAL A 284 9.62 15.36 -2.46
CA VAL A 284 9.60 15.18 -1.00
C VAL A 284 10.90 15.75 -0.43
N SER A 285 10.77 16.48 0.67
CA SER A 285 11.91 17.13 1.32
C SER A 285 11.89 16.85 2.81
N ASN A 286 13.05 16.51 3.33
CA ASN A 286 13.33 16.21 4.73
C ASN A 286 14.31 17.26 5.29
N CYS A 287 14.03 18.54 5.01
CA CYS A 287 14.83 19.66 5.51
C CYS A 287 14.67 19.82 7.03
N SER A 288 15.48 20.67 7.66
CA SER A 288 15.29 20.92 9.09
C SER A 288 13.85 21.34 9.39
N PRO A 289 13.20 20.83 10.46
CA PRO A 289 11.83 21.23 10.80
C PRO A 289 11.64 22.74 11.02
N ASP A 290 12.72 23.47 11.35
CA ASP A 290 12.76 24.93 11.51
C ASP A 290 13.35 25.66 10.29
N ALA A 291 13.46 24.99 9.13
CA ALA A 291 14.02 25.57 7.92
C ALA A 291 13.19 26.76 7.42
N MET A 292 13.89 27.83 7.02
CA MET A 292 13.26 29.09 6.59
C MET A 292 12.61 29.01 5.20
N PHE A 293 13.16 28.20 4.29
CA PHE A 293 12.82 28.27 2.85
C PHE A 293 12.22 26.99 2.27
N LEU A 294 12.57 25.83 2.83
CA LEU A 294 12.14 24.53 2.31
C LEU A 294 11.39 23.78 3.40
N PRO A 295 10.23 23.18 3.08
CA PRO A 295 9.44 22.46 4.07
C PRO A 295 10.13 21.16 4.51
N ASN A 296 9.72 20.65 5.67
CA ASN A 296 9.89 19.24 6.01
C ASN A 296 8.55 18.53 5.83
N HIS A 297 8.40 17.82 4.72
CA HIS A 297 7.17 17.11 4.37
C HIS A 297 6.92 15.92 5.32
N LEU A 298 7.97 15.25 5.78
CA LEU A 298 7.86 14.17 6.77
C LEU A 298 7.34 14.69 8.12
N ALA A 299 7.80 15.86 8.56
CA ALA A 299 7.33 16.49 9.79
C ALA A 299 5.86 16.92 9.67
N ALA A 300 5.46 17.50 8.53
CA ALA A 300 4.06 17.84 8.25
C ALA A 300 3.16 16.59 8.26
N GLN A 301 3.59 15.52 7.59
CA GLN A 301 2.90 14.23 7.59
C GLN A 301 2.80 13.63 9.01
N GLY A 302 3.90 13.63 9.76
CA GLY A 302 3.98 13.12 11.12
C GLY A 302 3.07 13.86 12.10
N PHE A 303 2.88 15.17 11.93
CA PHE A 303 1.94 15.95 12.73
C PHE A 303 0.50 15.45 12.58
N TYR A 304 0.02 15.29 11.34
CA TYR A 304 -1.33 14.80 11.09
C TYR A 304 -1.51 13.34 11.53
N LEU A 305 -0.46 12.53 11.38
CA LEU A 305 -0.45 11.14 11.83
C LEU A 305 -0.59 11.03 13.35
N LEU A 306 0.10 11.89 14.10
CA LEU A 306 -0.02 11.98 15.55
C LEU A 306 -1.42 12.44 15.99
N ARG A 307 -2.04 13.37 15.25
CA ARG A 307 -3.43 13.78 15.49
C ARG A 307 -4.40 12.63 15.30
N ALA A 308 -4.33 11.94 14.16
CA ALA A 308 -5.16 10.78 13.86
C ALA A 308 -5.05 9.70 14.94
N ARG A 309 -3.82 9.39 15.36
CA ARG A 309 -3.56 8.45 16.47
C ARG A 309 -4.18 8.89 17.80
N THR A 310 -4.10 10.18 18.12
CA THR A 310 -4.66 10.73 19.36
C THR A 310 -6.17 10.58 19.35
N GLN A 311 -6.82 10.90 18.23
CA GLN A 311 -8.27 10.78 18.06
C GLN A 311 -8.72 9.31 18.10
N LEU A 312 -7.95 8.37 17.51
CA LEU A 312 -8.21 6.93 17.69
C LEU A 312 -8.16 6.49 19.16
N LYS A 313 -7.18 6.99 19.93
CA LYS A 313 -7.10 6.69 21.37
C LYS A 313 -8.27 7.29 22.15
N GLU A 314 -8.73 8.48 21.78
CA GLU A 314 -9.93 9.07 22.36
C GLU A 314 -11.16 8.20 22.09
N LEU A 315 -11.35 7.73 20.85
CA LEU A 315 -12.43 6.79 20.49
C LEU A 315 -12.37 5.53 21.37
N THR A 316 -11.20 4.90 21.50
CA THR A 316 -11.04 3.70 22.34
C THR A 316 -11.33 3.98 23.81
N ASN A 317 -10.93 5.15 24.33
CA ASN A 317 -11.20 5.52 25.73
C ASN A 317 -12.68 5.77 26.00
N ILE A 318 -13.44 6.26 25.01
CA ILE A 318 -14.90 6.42 25.13
C ILE A 318 -15.58 5.05 25.10
N LEU A 319 -15.15 4.16 24.20
CA LEU A 319 -15.67 2.79 24.09
C LEU A 319 -15.48 1.95 25.37
N GLN A 320 -14.44 2.25 26.16
CA GLN A 320 -14.17 1.58 27.45
C GLN A 320 -15.11 1.99 28.59
N LYS A 321 -15.78 3.13 28.50
CA LYS A 321 -16.63 3.68 29.56
C LYS A 321 -18.07 3.19 29.44
#